data_AF-A0A2S5DFQ6-F1
#
_entry.id   AF-A0A2S5DFQ6-F1
#
_cell.length_a   1.000
_cell.length_b   1.000
_cell.length_c   1.000
_cell.angle_alpha   90.00
_cell.angle_beta   90.00
_cell.angle_gamma   90.00
#
_symmetry.space_group_name_H-M   'P 1'
#
loop_
_entity.id
_entity.type
_entity.pdbx_description
1 polymer ?
#
loop_
_entity_poly.entity_id
_entity_poly.type
_entity_poly.pdbx_seq_one_letter_code
_entity_poly.pdbx_strand_id
1 'polypeptide(L)'
;YPEPRLALGAALLSLAHAAADISDGLLADLGHILDESAVAAEVWADALPSHPALEARRAEFLSCLAAGGDDYELVFTAPPQRRAAIEAAAAACGCRVSRIGRALAGRGACLLDAAGRQVKLDKEGYDHFG
;
A
#
# COMPACT_ATOMS: atom_id res chain seq x y z
N TYR A 1 4.83 4.23 19.54
CA TYR A 1 5.00 5.40 18.66
C TYR A 1 5.41 4.88 17.30
N PRO A 2 4.76 5.34 16.22
CA PRO A 2 5.14 4.99 14.85
C PRO A 2 6.55 5.51 14.54
N GLU A 3 7.30 4.77 13.70
CA GLU A 3 8.65 5.14 13.26
C GLU A 3 8.59 5.64 11.82
N PRO A 4 8.83 6.94 11.56
CA PRO A 4 8.71 7.50 10.22
C PRO A 4 9.79 6.92 9.30
N ARG A 5 9.40 6.52 8.08
CA ARG A 5 10.28 5.87 7.10
C ARG A 5 11.14 6.87 6.30
N LEU A 6 11.80 7.81 6.98
CA LEU A 6 12.54 8.92 6.34
C LEU A 6 13.68 8.43 5.43
N ALA A 7 14.49 7.49 5.90
CA ALA A 7 15.61 6.95 5.13
C ALA A 7 15.14 6.24 3.85
N LEU A 8 14.06 5.46 3.97
CA LEU A 8 13.43 4.78 2.84
C LEU A 8 12.83 5.80 1.86
N GLY A 9 12.09 6.79 2.37
CA GLY A 9 11.50 7.86 1.54
C GLY A 9 12.56 8.59 0.72
N ALA A 10 13.69 8.95 1.33
CA ALA A 10 14.80 9.57 0.63
C ALA A 10 15.40 8.66 -0.46
N ALA A 11 15.55 7.36 -0.17
CA ALA A 11 16.07 6.39 -1.14
C ALA A 11 15.10 6.15 -2.32
N LEU A 12 13.79 6.28 -2.10
CA LEU A 12 12.77 6.09 -3.11
C LEU A 12 12.63 7.25 -4.10
N LEU A 13 13.14 8.46 -3.80
CA LEU A 13 12.99 9.65 -4.65
C LEU A 13 13.43 9.46 -6.11
N SER A 14 14.42 8.60 -6.36
CA SER A 14 14.92 8.31 -7.72
C SER A 14 14.36 7.04 -8.35
N LEU A 15 13.51 6.30 -7.61
CA LEU A 15 13.05 4.96 -7.94
C LEU A 15 11.53 4.86 -8.08
N ALA A 16 10.79 5.58 -7.23
CA ALA A 16 9.34 5.66 -7.25
C ALA A 16 8.85 6.69 -8.26
N HIS A 17 7.66 6.47 -8.80
CA HIS A 17 6.96 7.43 -9.65
C HIS A 17 6.10 8.38 -8.82
N ALA A 18 5.40 7.83 -7.83
CA ALA A 18 4.61 8.57 -6.85
C ALA A 18 4.67 7.83 -5.51
N ALA A 19 4.54 8.56 -4.41
CA ALA A 19 4.53 8.01 -3.06
C ALA A 19 3.67 8.88 -2.12
N ALA A 20 3.12 8.26 -1.08
CA ALA A 20 2.41 8.89 0.02
C ALA A 20 2.72 8.12 1.31
N ASP A 21 2.65 8.80 2.45
CA ASP A 21 2.57 8.14 3.74
C ASP A 21 1.15 7.59 3.99
N ILE A 22 1.06 6.53 4.80
CA ILE A 22 -0.21 5.91 5.18
C ILE A 22 -0.63 6.45 6.55
N SER A 23 -1.60 7.36 6.58
CA SER A 23 -2.19 7.92 7.79
C SER A 23 -3.65 7.51 7.97
N ASP A 24 -4.44 7.61 6.90
CA ASP A 24 -5.90 7.46 6.92
C ASP A 24 -6.32 6.06 6.48
N GLY A 25 -5.36 5.34 5.89
CA GLY A 25 -5.41 3.93 5.56
C GLY A 25 -4.98 3.67 4.12
N LEU A 26 -4.42 2.49 3.89
CA LEU A 26 -3.74 2.16 2.63
C LEU A 26 -4.57 2.50 1.38
N LEU A 27 -5.85 2.13 1.33
CA LEU A 27 -6.70 2.39 0.16
C LEU A 27 -7.07 3.86 -0.01
N ALA A 28 -7.19 4.62 1.08
CA ALA A 28 -7.47 6.05 1.03
C ALA A 28 -6.25 6.82 0.49
N ASP A 29 -5.09 6.60 1.10
CA ASP A 29 -3.84 7.28 0.74
C ASP A 29 -3.34 6.87 -0.66
N LEU A 30 -3.51 5.59 -1.03
CA LEU A 30 -3.30 5.15 -2.41
C LEU A 30 -4.28 5.84 -3.36
N GLY A 31 -5.54 6.01 -2.96
CA GLY A 31 -6.57 6.70 -3.73
C GLY A 31 -6.13 8.09 -4.19
N HIS A 32 -5.50 8.86 -3.30
CA HIS A 32 -4.93 10.17 -3.65
C HIS A 32 -3.87 10.09 -4.75
N ILE A 33 -2.96 9.11 -4.69
CA ILE A 33 -1.97 8.88 -5.76
C ILE A 33 -2.68 8.58 -7.08
N LEU A 34 -3.70 7.71 -7.05
CA LEU A 34 -4.41 7.26 -8.25
C LEU A 34 -5.19 8.38 -8.92
N ASP A 35 -5.85 9.23 -8.13
CA ASP A 35 -6.66 10.35 -8.64
C ASP A 35 -5.80 11.42 -9.31
N GLU A 36 -4.70 11.84 -8.65
CA GLU A 36 -3.74 12.80 -9.19
C GLU A 36 -2.99 12.24 -10.40
N SER A 37 -2.77 10.93 -10.45
CA SER A 37 -2.08 10.26 -11.56
C SER A 37 -3.02 9.84 -12.70
N ALA A 38 -4.35 9.97 -12.52
CA ALA A 38 -5.38 9.50 -13.44
C ALA A 38 -5.21 8.02 -13.87
N VAL A 39 -4.92 7.15 -12.90
CA VAL A 39 -4.79 5.69 -13.09
C VAL A 39 -5.65 4.92 -12.09
N ALA A 40 -5.85 3.62 -12.35
CA ALA A 40 -6.44 2.69 -11.40
C ALA A 40 -5.36 1.83 -10.74
N ALA A 41 -5.72 1.11 -9.68
CA ALA A 41 -4.90 0.03 -9.13
C ALA A 41 -5.71 -1.21 -8.76
N GLU A 42 -5.11 -2.37 -8.99
CA GLU A 42 -5.48 -3.62 -8.33
C GLU A 42 -4.57 -3.82 -7.12
N VAL A 43 -5.16 -4.07 -5.97
CA VAL A 43 -4.49 -4.41 -4.71
C VAL A 43 -4.85 -5.85 -4.35
N TRP A 44 -3.86 -6.67 -4.02
CA TRP A 44 -4.06 -8.09 -3.67
C TRP A 44 -4.08 -8.26 -2.16
N ALA A 45 -5.21 -8.73 -1.62
CA ALA A 45 -5.47 -8.87 -0.19
C ALA A 45 -4.48 -9.81 0.52
N ASP A 46 -4.04 -10.85 -0.16
CA ASP A 46 -3.05 -11.83 0.29
C ASP A 46 -1.62 -11.28 0.27
N ALA A 47 -1.35 -10.26 -0.53
CA ALA A 47 -0.04 -9.62 -0.61
C ALA A 47 0.17 -8.50 0.42
N LEU A 48 -0.91 -8.04 1.08
CA LEU A 48 -0.82 -6.99 2.10
C LEU A 48 0.09 -7.45 3.26
N PRO A 49 1.12 -6.67 3.64
CA PRO A 49 1.98 -7.01 4.75
C PRO A 49 1.18 -7.04 6.04
N SER A 50 1.44 -8.05 6.88
CA SER A 50 0.80 -8.24 8.17
C SER A 50 1.86 -8.62 9.20
N HIS A 51 1.56 -8.42 10.48
CA HIS A 51 2.38 -9.00 11.53
C HIS A 51 2.21 -10.54 11.53
N PRO A 52 3.28 -11.35 11.65
CA PRO A 52 3.19 -12.82 11.57
C PRO A 52 2.17 -13.45 12.52
N ALA A 53 1.96 -12.86 13.69
CA ALA A 53 0.97 -13.33 14.67
C ALA A 53 -0.49 -13.18 14.20
N LEU A 54 -0.74 -12.31 13.23
CA LEU A 54 -2.08 -12.05 12.67
C LEU A 54 -2.35 -12.87 11.40
N GLU A 55 -1.35 -13.57 10.86
CA GLU A 55 -1.47 -14.24 9.57
C GLU A 55 -2.56 -15.31 9.54
N ALA A 56 -2.65 -16.12 10.62
CA ALA A 56 -3.70 -17.12 10.77
C ALA A 56 -5.11 -16.53 10.88
N ARG A 57 -5.22 -15.23 11.18
CA ARG A 57 -6.48 -14.47 11.32
C ARG A 57 -6.59 -13.36 10.26
N ARG A 58 -5.81 -13.42 9.18
CA ARG A 58 -5.77 -12.38 8.13
C ARG A 58 -7.16 -11.97 7.65
N ALA A 59 -8.04 -12.93 7.40
CA ALA A 59 -9.39 -12.65 6.93
C ALA A 59 -10.22 -11.79 7.91
N GLU A 60 -10.00 -11.95 9.21
CA GLU A 60 -10.66 -11.16 10.27
C GLU A 60 -10.14 -9.72 10.31
N PHE A 61 -8.86 -9.52 9.97
CA PHE A 61 -8.19 -8.21 10.03
C PHE A 61 -7.99 -7.55 8.67
N LEU A 62 -8.55 -8.10 7.59
CA LEU A 62 -8.33 -7.60 6.24
C LEU A 62 -8.76 -6.13 6.10
N SER A 63 -9.89 -5.75 6.69
CA SER A 63 -10.33 -4.35 6.71
C SER A 63 -9.32 -3.43 7.42
N CYS A 64 -8.67 -3.91 8.48
CA CYS A 64 -7.59 -3.15 9.14
C CYS A 64 -6.34 -3.06 8.27
N LEU A 65 -5.95 -4.13 7.57
CA LEU A 65 -4.78 -4.11 6.69
C LEU A 65 -4.97 -3.21 5.46
N ALA A 66 -6.20 -3.09 4.96
CA ALA A 66 -6.50 -2.34 3.75
C ALA A 66 -6.97 -0.90 4.00
N ALA A 67 -7.62 -0.64 5.14
CA ALA A 67 -8.24 0.65 5.46
C ALA A 67 -8.02 1.09 6.91
N GLY A 68 -7.23 0.36 7.70
CA GLY A 68 -6.74 0.85 8.99
C GLY A 68 -5.66 1.91 8.77
N GLY A 69 -5.73 2.99 9.54
CA GLY A 69 -4.74 4.07 9.54
C GLY A 69 -3.72 3.93 10.67
N ASP A 70 -2.97 5.00 10.93
CA ASP A 70 -1.92 5.10 11.97
C ASP A 70 -0.72 4.13 11.80
N ASP A 71 -0.53 3.57 10.61
CA ASP A 71 0.62 2.71 10.30
C ASP A 71 1.92 3.52 10.08
N TYR A 72 1.81 4.73 9.51
CA TYR A 72 2.93 5.61 9.12
C TYR A 72 4.00 4.92 8.25
N GLU A 73 3.58 3.89 7.53
CA GLU A 73 4.37 3.27 6.46
C GLU A 73 4.24 4.09 5.16
N LEU A 74 4.97 3.70 4.11
CA LEU A 74 4.90 4.35 2.80
C LEU A 74 4.16 3.47 1.79
N VAL A 75 3.25 4.06 1.02
CA VAL A 75 2.70 3.49 -0.21
C VAL A 75 3.31 4.22 -1.41
N PHE A 76 3.71 3.48 -2.44
CA PHE A 76 4.31 4.07 -3.63
C PHE A 76 4.08 3.22 -4.88
N THR A 77 4.21 3.85 -6.05
CA THR A 77 4.20 3.20 -7.35
C THR A 77 5.58 3.27 -7.98
N ALA A 78 5.96 2.24 -8.74
CA ALA A 78 7.24 2.21 -9.45
C ALA A 78 7.16 1.26 -10.66
N PRO A 79 7.97 1.51 -11.71
CA PRO A 79 8.04 0.60 -12.85
C PRO A 79 8.70 -0.73 -12.46
N PRO A 80 8.27 -1.87 -13.02
CA PRO A 80 8.74 -3.19 -12.61
C PRO A 80 10.25 -3.39 -12.77
N GLN A 81 10.89 -2.67 -13.69
CA GLN A 81 12.34 -2.70 -13.91
C GLN A 81 13.14 -2.15 -12.72
N ARG A 82 12.53 -1.31 -11.87
CA ARG A 82 13.18 -0.74 -10.67
C ARG A 82 13.09 -1.67 -9.45
N ARG A 83 12.38 -2.80 -9.54
CA ARG A 83 12.11 -3.68 -8.41
C ARG A 83 13.37 -4.08 -7.62
N ALA A 84 14.40 -4.59 -8.29
CA ALA A 84 15.62 -5.02 -7.61
C ALA A 84 16.34 -3.86 -6.91
N ALA A 85 16.34 -2.66 -7.52
CA ALA A 85 16.93 -1.47 -6.92
C ALA A 85 16.14 -1.01 -5.67
N ILE A 86 14.81 -1.10 -5.72
CA ILE A 86 13.93 -0.77 -4.59
C ILE A 86 14.12 -1.75 -3.43
N GLU A 87 14.17 -3.06 -3.72
CA GLU A 87 14.43 -4.09 -2.71
C GLU A 87 15.81 -3.90 -2.06
N ALA A 88 16.84 -3.56 -2.85
CA ALA A 88 18.18 -3.26 -2.33
C ALA A 88 18.21 -1.98 -1.47
N ALA A 89 17.54 -0.91 -1.91
CA ALA A 89 17.44 0.34 -1.17
C ALA A 89 16.73 0.14 0.17
N ALA A 90 15.61 -0.59 0.17
CA ALA A 90 14.87 -0.92 1.38
C ALA A 90 15.73 -1.72 2.36
N ALA A 91 16.42 -2.76 1.88
CA ALA A 91 17.32 -3.56 2.71
C ALA A 91 18.46 -2.71 3.32
N ALA A 92 19.04 -1.79 2.56
CA ALA A 92 20.07 -0.87 3.06
C ALA A 92 19.54 0.08 4.15
N CYS A 93 18.24 0.41 4.12
CA CYS A 93 17.55 1.18 5.16
C CYS A 93 17.00 0.33 6.32
N GLY A 94 17.26 -0.99 6.34
CA GLY A 94 16.70 -1.90 7.35
C GLY A 94 15.18 -2.09 7.25
N CYS A 95 14.58 -1.71 6.12
CA CYS A 95 13.14 -1.79 5.87
C CYS A 95 12.80 -2.99 4.99
N ARG A 96 11.54 -3.41 5.04
CA ARG A 96 10.97 -4.35 4.07
C ARG A 96 10.00 -3.60 3.17
N VAL A 97 9.95 -3.99 1.90
CA VAL A 97 8.97 -3.51 0.92
C VAL A 97 8.21 -4.70 0.37
N SER A 98 6.89 -4.55 0.26
CA SER A 98 5.99 -5.58 -0.25
C SER A 98 5.30 -5.07 -1.50
N ARG A 99 5.36 -5.85 -2.58
CA ARG A 99 4.59 -5.55 -3.79
C ARG A 99 3.17 -6.05 -3.60
N ILE A 100 2.25 -5.12 -3.37
CA ILE A 100 0.85 -5.41 -3.03
C ILE A 100 -0.12 -5.35 -4.21
N GLY A 101 0.35 -5.05 -5.42
CA GLY A 101 -0.57 -4.80 -6.53
C GLY A 101 0.08 -4.35 -7.82
N ARG A 102 -0.73 -3.71 -8.67
CA ARG A 102 -0.30 -3.05 -9.91
C ARG A 102 -1.21 -1.89 -10.29
N ALA A 103 -0.64 -0.87 -10.92
CA ALA A 103 -1.39 0.20 -11.55
C ALA A 103 -1.89 -0.20 -12.96
N LEU A 104 -3.02 0.34 -13.37
CA LEU A 104 -3.71 0.08 -14.64
C LEU A 104 -4.28 1.38 -15.21
N ALA A 105 -4.65 1.39 -16.49
CA ALA A 105 -5.46 2.48 -17.03
C ALA A 105 -6.86 2.49 -16.39
N GLY A 106 -7.34 3.64 -15.94
CA GLY A 106 -8.65 3.77 -15.29
C GLY A 106 -8.60 4.76 -14.12
N ARG A 107 -9.50 4.58 -13.15
CA ARG A 107 -9.53 5.32 -11.88
C ARG A 107 -9.92 4.41 -10.73
N GLY A 108 -9.46 4.76 -9.52
CA GLY A 108 -9.81 4.09 -8.27
C GLY A 108 -9.00 2.81 -7.99
N ALA A 109 -9.10 2.35 -6.75
CA ALA A 109 -8.47 1.11 -6.30
C ALA A 109 -9.50 -0.03 -6.20
N CYS A 110 -9.08 -1.25 -6.51
CA CYS A 110 -9.87 -2.46 -6.33
C CYS A 110 -9.08 -3.47 -5.50
N LEU A 111 -9.65 -3.90 -4.37
CA LEU A 111 -9.09 -4.98 -3.56
C LEU A 111 -9.55 -6.33 -4.10
N LEU A 112 -8.61 -7.23 -4.38
CA LEU A 112 -8.84 -8.55 -4.95
C LEU A 112 -8.39 -9.65 -3.97
N ASP A 113 -9.16 -10.74 -3.91
CA ASP A 113 -8.75 -11.97 -3.23
C ASP A 113 -7.79 -12.81 -4.10
N ALA A 114 -7.29 -13.92 -3.54
CA ALA A 114 -6.39 -14.83 -4.25
C ALA A 114 -7.00 -15.50 -5.49
N ALA A 115 -8.34 -15.47 -5.64
CA ALA A 115 -9.05 -15.94 -6.82
C ALA A 115 -9.31 -14.82 -7.86
N GLY A 116 -8.81 -13.59 -7.60
CA GLY A 116 -9.01 -12.43 -8.46
C GLY A 116 -10.40 -11.81 -8.34
N ARG A 117 -11.17 -12.13 -7.30
CA ARG A 117 -12.51 -11.58 -7.08
C ARG A 117 -12.42 -10.34 -6.22
N GLN A 118 -13.24 -9.34 -6.55
CA GLN A 118 -13.31 -8.11 -5.77
C GLN A 118 -13.82 -8.40 -4.35
N VAL A 119 -13.06 -7.93 -3.37
CA VAL A 119 -13.43 -7.92 -1.96
C VAL A 119 -14.05 -6.56 -1.66
N LYS A 120 -15.26 -6.56 -1.09
CA LYS A 120 -15.85 -5.36 -0.50
C LYS A 120 -15.42 -5.28 0.96
N LEU A 121 -14.92 -4.13 1.37
CA LEU A 121 -14.63 -3.85 2.76
C LEU A 121 -15.89 -3.26 3.41
N ASP A 122 -16.16 -3.64 4.65
CA ASP A 122 -17.28 -3.10 5.43
C ASP A 122 -16.99 -1.67 5.95
N LYS A 123 -15.73 -1.22 5.85
CA LYS A 123 -15.28 0.14 6.16
C LYS A 123 -14.46 0.67 4.99
N GLU A 124 -14.96 1.71 4.34
CA GLU A 124 -14.12 2.65 3.60
C GLU A 124 -13.32 3.45 4.65
N GLY A 125 -12.11 3.91 4.33
CA GLY A 125 -11.16 4.51 5.29
C GLY A 125 -11.73 5.69 6.11
N TYR A 126 -10.94 6.17 7.07
CA TYR A 126 -11.37 7.23 8.00
C TYR A 126 -11.69 8.53 7.24
N ASP A 127 -12.97 8.81 6.99
CA ASP A 127 -13.41 10.11 6.47
C ASP A 127 -13.47 11.08 7.65
N HIS A 128 -12.49 11.99 7.76
CA HIS A 128 -12.48 13.03 8.79
C HIS A 128 -13.70 13.98 8.68
N PHE A 129 -14.48 13.93 7.60
CA PHE A 129 -15.60 14.84 7.34
C PHE A 129 -16.86 14.18 6.76
N GLY A 130 -17.01 12.85 6.86
CA GLY A 130 -18.16 12.08 6.34
C GLY A 130 -19.24 11.77 7.37
#